data_AF-A0A928G8D2-F1
#
_entry.id   AF-A0A928G8D2-F1
#
_cell.length_a   1.000
_cell.length_b   1.000
_cell.length_c   1.000
_cell.angle_alpha   90.00
_cell.angle_beta   90.00
_cell.angle_gamma   90.00
#
_symmetry.space_group_name_H-M   'P 1'
#
loop_
_entity.id
_entity.type
_entity.pdbx_description
1 polymer ?
#
loop_
_entity_poly.entity_id
_entity_poly.type
_entity_poly.pdbx_seq_one_letter_code
_entity_poly.pdbx_strand_id
1 'polypeptide(L)'
;MKNFILVLFSALCVACATARQAAPSEKIITETRIETVFQTDTVFLEVPRIVEKIVTADTISVLENDFARSAAEVSDGLLSHSLETKPVKQPVEVQTKIVYRDSVIFKDVVVYETVEVEKELTGWQSFKMKMGGWFLGILIILIVFAILYIVKFLKP
;
A
#
# COMPACT_ATOMS: atom_id res chain seq x y z
N MET A 1 44.86 54.45 -7.27
CA MET A 1 44.74 53.54 -6.10
C MET A 1 43.33 53.45 -5.52
N LYS A 2 42.50 54.51 -5.56
CA LYS A 2 41.11 54.50 -5.06
C LYS A 2 40.19 53.47 -5.75
N ASN A 3 40.36 53.24 -7.05
CA ASN A 3 39.54 52.32 -7.83
C ASN A 3 39.88 50.84 -7.54
N PHE A 4 41.11 50.55 -7.10
CA PHE A 4 41.55 49.20 -6.77
C PHE A 4 40.93 48.72 -5.43
N ILE A 5 40.78 49.65 -4.48
CA ILE A 5 40.10 49.40 -3.20
C ILE A 5 38.62 49.11 -3.41
N LEU A 6 37.95 49.84 -4.33
CA LEU A 6 36.55 49.61 -4.67
C LEU A 6 36.31 48.25 -5.35
N VAL A 7 37.22 47.79 -6.20
CA VAL A 7 37.13 46.47 -6.86
C VAL A 7 37.38 45.33 -5.87
N LEU A 8 38.29 45.52 -4.90
CA LEU A 8 38.55 44.53 -3.86
C LEU A 8 37.32 44.37 -2.93
N PHE A 9 36.67 45.48 -2.59
CA PHE A 9 35.49 45.47 -1.72
C PHE A 9 34.26 44.85 -2.40
N SER A 10 34.07 45.06 -3.70
CA SER A 10 32.97 44.43 -4.45
C SER A 10 33.15 42.92 -4.59
N ALA A 11 34.38 42.43 -4.75
CA ALA A 11 34.68 41.01 -4.83
C ALA A 11 34.39 40.25 -3.52
N LEU A 12 34.60 40.89 -2.37
CA LEU A 12 34.28 40.34 -1.04
C LEU A 12 32.76 40.12 -0.85
N CYS A 13 31.92 40.99 -1.40
CA CYS A 13 30.46 40.87 -1.28
C CYS A 13 29.85 39.76 -2.14
N VAL A 14 30.51 39.33 -3.22
CA VAL A 14 30.00 38.29 -4.14
C VAL A 14 30.31 36.86 -3.65
N ALA A 15 31.25 36.70 -2.73
CA ALA A 15 31.66 35.38 -2.24
C ALA A 15 30.65 34.71 -1.28
N CYS A 16 29.61 35.42 -0.85
CA CYS A 16 28.62 34.93 0.11
C CYS A 16 27.46 34.15 -0.55
N ALA A 17 27.77 33.28 -1.52
CA ALA A 17 26.78 32.39 -2.12
C ALA A 17 26.62 31.13 -1.25
N THR A 18 25.53 31.05 -0.49
CA THR A 18 25.16 29.91 0.35
C THR A 18 24.87 28.68 -0.52
N ALA A 19 25.56 27.57 -0.26
CA ALA A 19 25.30 26.30 -0.94
C ALA A 19 23.89 25.79 -0.62
N ARG A 20 23.00 25.76 -1.61
CA ARG A 20 21.67 25.14 -1.46
C ARG A 20 21.81 23.63 -1.27
N GLN A 21 21.22 23.12 -0.20
CA GLN A 21 21.07 21.67 0.01
C GLN A 21 20.04 21.12 -0.97
N ALA A 22 20.35 19.95 -1.55
CA ALA A 22 19.45 19.25 -2.45
C ALA A 22 18.23 18.74 -1.66
N ALA A 23 17.02 18.96 -2.19
CA ALA A 23 15.80 18.46 -1.59
C ALA A 23 15.76 16.92 -1.60
N PRO A 24 15.19 16.28 -0.57
CA PRO A 24 15.08 14.83 -0.51
C PRO A 24 14.15 14.28 -1.59
N SER A 25 14.54 13.15 -2.19
CA SER A 25 13.77 12.41 -3.21
C SER A 25 12.81 11.44 -2.53
N GLU A 26 11.50 11.68 -2.63
CA GLU A 26 10.48 10.82 -2.03
C GLU A 26 9.99 9.76 -3.04
N LYS A 27 10.20 8.48 -2.74
CA LYS A 27 9.76 7.35 -3.57
C LYS A 27 8.47 6.77 -2.99
N ILE A 28 7.34 7.05 -3.63
CA ILE A 28 6.03 6.52 -3.26
C ILE A 28 5.74 5.29 -4.13
N ILE A 29 5.56 4.12 -3.51
CA ILE A 29 5.17 2.87 -4.18
C ILE A 29 3.76 2.51 -3.73
N THR A 30 2.83 2.30 -4.66
CA THR A 30 1.45 1.89 -4.37
C THR A 30 0.98 0.81 -5.33
N GLU A 31 0.69 -0.38 -4.81
CA GLU A 31 -0.09 -1.45 -5.45
C GLU A 31 -0.85 -2.18 -4.31
N THR A 32 -2.06 -2.71 -4.42
CA THR A 32 -2.72 -3.44 -5.52
C THR A 32 -4.24 -3.34 -5.34
N ARG A 33 -5.01 -3.30 -6.45
CA ARG A 33 -6.48 -3.32 -6.42
C ARG A 33 -6.98 -4.73 -6.72
N ILE A 34 -7.66 -5.33 -5.75
CA ILE A 34 -8.29 -6.65 -5.90
C ILE A 34 -9.74 -6.43 -6.35
N GLU A 35 -10.11 -6.94 -7.52
CA GLU A 35 -11.49 -6.98 -7.98
C GLU A 35 -12.02 -8.41 -7.85
N THR A 36 -13.05 -8.58 -7.02
CA THR A 36 -13.70 -9.88 -6.82
C THR A 36 -14.94 -9.92 -7.69
N VAL A 37 -14.90 -10.72 -8.74
CA VAL A 37 -16.04 -10.96 -9.63
C VAL A 37 -16.79 -12.19 -9.11
N PHE A 38 -18.05 -12.01 -8.74
CA PHE A 38 -18.93 -13.10 -8.33
C PHE A 38 -19.71 -13.59 -9.54
N GLN A 39 -19.36 -14.78 -10.04
CA GLN A 39 -20.13 -15.45 -11.07
C GLN A 39 -21.17 -16.34 -10.39
N THR A 40 -22.44 -16.15 -10.74
CA THR A 40 -23.53 -16.97 -10.22
C THR A 40 -23.76 -18.11 -11.19
N ASP A 41 -23.38 -19.33 -10.79
CA ASP A 41 -23.62 -20.54 -11.58
C ASP A 41 -24.95 -21.17 -11.15
N THR A 42 -25.83 -21.39 -12.11
CA THR A 42 -27.05 -22.18 -11.92
C THR A 42 -26.70 -23.66 -11.99
N VAL A 43 -26.70 -24.35 -10.84
CA VAL A 43 -26.51 -25.81 -10.78
C VAL A 43 -27.87 -26.49 -10.91
N PHE A 44 -28.02 -27.34 -11.92
CA PHE A 44 -29.18 -28.22 -12.05
C PHE A 44 -28.97 -29.45 -11.15
N LEU A 45 -29.90 -29.66 -10.20
CA LEU A 45 -29.89 -30.83 -9.33
C LEU A 45 -30.85 -31.87 -9.90
N GLU A 46 -30.36 -33.08 -10.13
CA GLU A 46 -31.21 -34.21 -10.51
C GLU A 46 -31.96 -34.71 -9.28
N VAL A 47 -33.26 -34.39 -9.19
CA VAL A 47 -34.13 -34.95 -8.15
C VAL A 47 -34.46 -36.40 -8.52
N PRO A 48 -34.36 -37.37 -7.58
CA PRO A 48 -34.70 -38.75 -7.88
C PRO A 48 -36.17 -38.85 -8.31
N ARG A 49 -36.41 -39.52 -9.44
CA ARG A 49 -37.77 -39.75 -9.96
C ARG A 49 -38.49 -40.79 -9.10
N ILE A 50 -39.42 -40.35 -8.27
CA ILE A 50 -40.28 -41.24 -7.48
C ILE A 50 -41.52 -41.60 -8.30
N VAL A 51 -41.76 -42.90 -8.50
CA VAL A 51 -42.93 -43.42 -9.23
C VAL A 51 -43.57 -44.50 -8.38
N GLU A 52 -44.81 -44.24 -7.94
CA GLU A 52 -45.62 -45.20 -7.22
C GLU A 52 -46.84 -45.57 -8.05
N LYS A 53 -47.31 -46.81 -7.91
CA LYS A 53 -48.46 -47.34 -8.65
C LYS A 53 -49.26 -48.23 -7.73
N ILE A 54 -50.58 -48.08 -7.76
CA ILE A 54 -51.52 -48.91 -7.02
C ILE A 54 -52.68 -49.30 -7.93
N VAL A 55 -53.19 -50.51 -7.74
CA VAL A 55 -54.37 -51.04 -8.44
C VAL A 55 -55.32 -51.56 -7.37
N THR A 56 -56.51 -50.97 -7.30
CA THR A 56 -57.53 -51.28 -6.30
C THR A 56 -58.81 -51.73 -7.01
N ALA A 57 -59.54 -52.68 -6.43
CA ALA A 57 -60.80 -53.20 -7.00
C ALA A 57 -62.02 -52.30 -6.68
N ASP A 58 -61.84 -51.32 -5.81
CA ASP A 58 -62.90 -50.44 -5.31
C ASP A 58 -63.13 -49.22 -6.21
N THR A 59 -64.20 -48.47 -5.93
CA THR A 59 -64.53 -47.21 -6.62
C THR A 59 -63.64 -46.03 -6.22
N ILE A 60 -62.84 -46.17 -5.17
CA ILE A 60 -61.94 -45.14 -4.64
C ILE A 60 -60.50 -45.67 -4.69
N SER A 61 -59.58 -44.84 -5.19
CA SER A 61 -58.15 -45.10 -5.25
C SER A 61 -57.39 -43.90 -4.68
N VAL A 62 -56.53 -44.14 -3.68
CA VAL A 62 -55.67 -43.11 -3.09
C VAL A 62 -54.23 -43.57 -3.20
N LEU A 63 -53.37 -42.69 -3.72
CA LEU A 63 -51.94 -42.90 -3.86
C LEU A 63 -51.21 -41.72 -3.23
N GLU A 64 -50.25 -41.98 -2.34
CA GLU A 64 -49.61 -40.93 -1.56
C GLU A 64 -48.12 -41.21 -1.41
N ASN A 65 -47.29 -40.24 -1.82
CA ASN A 65 -45.84 -40.28 -1.66
C ASN A 65 -45.36 -39.14 -0.73
N ASP A 66 -44.04 -39.00 -0.58
CA ASP A 66 -43.45 -37.99 0.30
C ASP A 66 -43.80 -36.54 -0.08
N PHE A 67 -44.09 -36.26 -1.36
CA PHE A 67 -44.25 -34.90 -1.88
C PHE A 67 -45.68 -34.56 -2.32
N ALA A 68 -46.54 -35.57 -2.53
CA ALA A 68 -47.84 -35.40 -3.15
C ALA A 68 -48.82 -36.49 -2.73
N ARG A 69 -50.10 -36.16 -2.85
CA ARG A 69 -51.22 -37.06 -2.64
C ARG A 69 -52.16 -37.00 -3.84
N SER A 70 -52.51 -38.15 -4.38
CA SER A 70 -53.49 -38.30 -5.45
C SER A 70 -54.67 -39.12 -4.96
N ALA A 71 -55.88 -38.65 -5.23
CA ALA A 71 -57.11 -39.37 -4.90
C ALA A 71 -58.03 -39.38 -6.12
N ALA A 72 -58.48 -40.56 -6.51
CA ALA A 72 -59.42 -40.79 -7.59
C ALA A 72 -60.66 -41.50 -7.03
N GLU A 73 -61.83 -41.03 -7.40
CA GLU A 73 -63.12 -41.56 -6.95
C GLU A 73 -64.08 -41.63 -8.12
N VAL A 74 -64.77 -42.76 -8.26
CA VAL A 74 -65.83 -42.95 -9.25
C VAL A 74 -67.19 -42.93 -8.54
N SER A 75 -68.00 -41.93 -8.84
CA SER A 75 -69.39 -41.80 -8.37
C SER A 75 -70.31 -41.43 -9.53
N ASP A 76 -71.48 -42.06 -9.61
CA ASP A 76 -72.49 -41.80 -10.65
C ASP A 76 -71.96 -41.89 -12.09
N GLY A 77 -70.99 -42.78 -12.32
CA GLY A 77 -70.33 -42.94 -13.62
C GLY A 77 -69.36 -41.81 -14.00
N LEU A 78 -69.12 -40.86 -13.08
CA LEU A 78 -68.15 -39.79 -13.22
C LEU A 78 -66.90 -40.10 -12.40
N LEU A 79 -65.73 -39.86 -13.01
CA LEU A 79 -64.44 -39.94 -12.34
C LEU A 79 -64.03 -38.57 -11.81
N SER A 80 -63.93 -38.44 -10.49
CA SER A 80 -63.33 -37.30 -9.81
C SER A 80 -61.86 -37.63 -9.52
N HIS A 81 -60.95 -36.72 -9.85
CA HIS A 81 -59.52 -36.89 -9.61
C HIS A 81 -58.93 -35.63 -8.99
N SER A 82 -58.23 -35.79 -7.87
CA SER A 82 -57.49 -34.74 -7.18
C SER A 82 -56.01 -35.10 -7.10
N LEU A 83 -55.16 -34.08 -7.25
CA LEU A 83 -53.72 -34.17 -7.03
C LEU A 83 -53.29 -32.95 -6.21
N GLU A 84 -52.73 -33.20 -5.04
CA GLU A 84 -52.31 -32.19 -4.08
C GLU A 84 -50.81 -32.33 -3.81
N THR A 85 -50.09 -31.21 -3.77
CA THR A 85 -48.68 -31.16 -3.38
C THR A 85 -48.58 -30.88 -1.88
N LYS A 86 -47.79 -31.70 -1.17
CA LYS A 86 -47.51 -31.52 0.26
C LYS A 86 -46.49 -30.39 0.46
N PRO A 87 -46.64 -29.55 1.50
CA PRO A 87 -45.67 -28.51 1.82
C PRO A 87 -44.43 -29.13 2.51
N VAL A 88 -43.54 -29.74 1.73
CA VAL A 88 -42.31 -30.38 2.23
C VAL A 88 -41.08 -29.53 1.89
N LYS A 89 -40.21 -29.34 2.89
CA LYS A 89 -38.89 -28.73 2.72
C LYS A 89 -37.83 -29.83 2.78
N GLN A 90 -37.25 -30.18 1.65
CA GLN A 90 -36.15 -31.15 1.58
C GLN A 90 -34.80 -30.42 1.66
N PRO A 91 -33.93 -30.73 2.64
CA PRO A 91 -32.57 -30.20 2.65
C PRO A 91 -31.76 -30.86 1.53
N VAL A 92 -31.20 -30.06 0.64
CA VAL A 92 -30.23 -30.52 -0.37
C VAL A 92 -28.85 -30.03 0.07
N GLU A 93 -27.93 -30.96 0.27
CA GLU A 93 -26.54 -30.63 0.56
C GLU A 93 -25.87 -30.08 -0.70
N VAL A 94 -25.72 -28.75 -0.77
CA VAL A 94 -25.01 -28.08 -1.84
C VAL A 94 -23.66 -27.62 -1.31
N GLN A 95 -22.57 -28.03 -1.97
CA GLN A 95 -21.23 -27.53 -1.68
C GLN A 95 -21.11 -26.09 -2.19
N THR A 96 -21.38 -25.11 -1.34
CA THR A 96 -21.16 -23.70 -1.67
C THR A 96 -19.72 -23.31 -1.35
N LYS A 97 -18.97 -22.82 -2.34
CA LYS A 97 -17.63 -22.25 -2.13
C LYS A 97 -17.76 -20.93 -1.37
N ILE A 98 -17.43 -20.93 -0.08
CA ILE A 98 -17.34 -19.71 0.72
C ILE A 98 -16.00 -19.04 0.39
N VAL A 99 -16.04 -17.95 -0.38
CA VAL A 99 -14.85 -17.17 -0.72
C VAL A 99 -14.65 -16.10 0.36
N TYR A 100 -13.71 -16.34 1.28
CA TYR A 100 -13.27 -15.34 2.24
C TYR A 100 -12.41 -14.30 1.55
N ARG A 101 -12.79 -13.02 1.65
CA ARG A 101 -12.06 -11.88 1.08
C ARG A 101 -11.49 -11.05 2.21
N ASP A 102 -10.34 -11.48 2.73
CA ASP A 102 -9.60 -10.71 3.73
C ASP A 102 -8.55 -9.86 3.03
N SER A 103 -8.83 -8.56 2.86
CA SER A 103 -7.82 -7.58 2.49
C SER A 103 -7.18 -7.03 3.76
N VAL A 104 -5.97 -7.47 4.09
CA VAL A 104 -5.15 -6.81 5.13
C VAL A 104 -4.17 -5.89 4.42
N ILE A 105 -4.43 -4.58 4.49
CA ILE A 105 -3.51 -3.57 3.95
C ILE A 105 -2.42 -3.36 5.00
N PHE A 106 -1.27 -3.99 4.81
CA PHE A 106 -0.08 -3.69 5.60
C PHE A 106 0.59 -2.45 5.01
N LYS A 107 0.53 -1.35 5.77
CA LYS A 107 1.35 -0.16 5.49
C LYS A 107 2.63 -0.31 6.29
N ASP A 108 3.67 -0.86 5.67
CA ASP A 108 5.02 -0.78 6.22
C ASP A 108 5.47 0.68 6.14
N VAL A 109 5.27 1.41 7.24
CA VAL A 109 5.86 2.73 7.42
C VAL A 109 7.33 2.48 7.77
N VAL A 110 8.17 2.33 6.74
CA VAL A 110 9.62 2.36 6.91
C VAL A 110 9.98 3.80 7.26
N VAL A 111 10.08 4.09 8.56
CA VAL A 111 10.64 5.35 9.05
C VAL A 111 12.14 5.26 8.75
N TYR A 112 12.56 5.89 7.67
CA TYR A 112 13.98 6.06 7.39
C TYR A 112 14.54 7.02 8.43
N GLU A 113 15.26 6.48 9.41
CA GLU A 113 16.11 7.28 10.27
C GLU A 113 17.24 7.79 9.37
N THR A 114 17.17 9.06 8.99
CA THR A 114 18.21 9.70 8.18
C THR A 114 19.46 9.77 9.04
N VAL A 115 20.32 8.76 8.92
CA VAL A 115 21.66 8.80 9.51
C VAL A 115 22.39 9.95 8.82
N GLU A 116 22.56 11.05 9.53
CA GLU A 116 23.35 12.18 9.08
C GLU A 116 24.81 11.74 9.00
N VAL A 117 25.20 11.23 7.84
CA VAL A 117 26.60 10.90 7.56
C VAL A 117 27.35 12.21 7.41
N GLU A 118 28.37 12.42 8.25
CA GLU A 118 29.28 13.55 8.12
C GLU A 118 29.86 13.56 6.70
N LYS A 119 29.54 14.61 5.94
CA LYS A 119 29.98 14.74 4.57
C LYS A 119 31.50 14.92 4.56
N GLU A 120 32.22 13.96 3.99
CA GLU A 120 33.65 14.10 3.77
C GLU A 120 33.94 15.42 3.02
N LEU A 121 34.91 16.18 3.52
CA LEU A 121 35.30 17.44 2.91
C LEU A 121 35.73 17.16 1.47
N THR A 122 35.04 17.77 0.50
CA THR A 122 35.47 17.68 -0.90
C THR A 122 36.91 18.18 -1.02
N GLY A 123 37.70 17.60 -1.93
CA GLY A 123 39.12 17.95 -2.07
C GLY A 123 39.38 19.46 -2.20
N TRP A 124 38.42 20.19 -2.79
CA TRP A 124 38.46 21.65 -2.88
C TRP A 124 38.22 22.38 -1.54
N GLN A 125 37.33 21.86 -0.70
CA GLN A 125 37.06 22.41 0.64
C GLN A 125 38.25 22.18 1.58
N SER A 126 38.85 20.98 1.55
CA SER A 126 40.03 20.69 2.37
C SER A 126 41.24 21.54 1.95
N PHE A 127 41.38 21.81 0.65
CA PHE A 127 42.40 22.74 0.15
C PHE A 127 42.22 24.16 0.68
N LYS A 128 41.00 24.72 0.65
CA LYS A 128 40.71 26.06 1.20
C LYS A 128 41.01 26.16 2.70
N MET A 129 40.63 25.13 3.46
CA MET A 129 40.92 25.06 4.91
C MET A 129 42.42 25.10 5.19
N LYS A 130 43.21 24.32 4.45
CA LYS A 130 44.68 24.30 4.58
C LYS A 130 45.31 25.65 4.22
N MET A 131 44.83 26.30 3.17
CA MET A 131 45.30 27.63 2.76
C MET A 131 45.02 28.69 3.84
N GLY A 132 43.86 28.65 4.48
CA GLY A 132 43.53 29.55 5.60
C GLY A 132 44.45 29.37 6.81
N GLY A 133 44.78 28.12 7.15
CA GLY A 133 45.73 27.81 8.22
C GLY A 133 47.14 28.36 7.94
N TRP A 134 47.61 28.24 6.70
CA TRP A 134 48.92 28.78 6.29
C TRP A 134 48.95 30.31 6.35
N PHE A 135 47.85 30.96 5.97
CA PHE A 135 47.70 32.42 6.03
C PHE A 135 47.73 32.94 7.48
N LEU A 136 47.04 32.27 8.40
CA LEU A 136 47.10 32.57 9.84
C LEU A 136 48.52 32.42 10.40
N GLY A 137 49.24 31.36 9.99
CA GLY A 137 50.64 31.16 10.40
C GLY A 137 51.56 32.30 9.97
N ILE A 138 51.45 32.74 8.70
CA ILE A 138 52.24 33.86 8.17
C ILE A 138 51.91 35.17 8.90
N LEU A 139 50.63 35.41 9.20
CA LEU A 139 50.19 36.59 9.94
C LEU A 139 50.83 36.67 11.33
N ILE A 140 50.87 35.56 12.07
CA ILE A 140 51.48 35.49 13.41
C ILE A 140 52.99 35.77 13.33
N ILE A 141 53.68 35.21 12.33
CA ILE A 141 55.12 35.43 12.14
C ILE A 141 55.40 36.92 11.89
N LEU A 142 54.61 37.58 11.05
CA LEU A 142 54.75 39.02 10.79
C LEU A 142 54.54 39.87 12.04
N ILE A 143 53.56 39.52 12.88
CA ILE A 143 53.31 40.20 14.15
C ILE A 143 54.53 40.06 15.09
N VAL A 144 55.09 38.86 15.21
CA VAL A 144 56.29 38.63 16.04
C VAL A 144 57.48 39.42 15.50
N PHE A 145 57.70 39.43 14.18
CA PHE A 145 58.76 40.24 13.57
C PHE A 145 58.57 41.74 13.81
N ALA A 146 57.34 42.24 13.73
CA ALA A 146 57.03 43.64 14.03
C ALA A 146 57.33 43.98 15.50
N ILE A 147 56.96 43.10 16.44
CA ILE A 147 57.27 43.28 17.87
C ILE A 147 58.79 43.28 18.10
N LEU A 148 59.52 42.33 17.52
CA LEU A 148 60.99 42.28 17.62
C LEU A 148 61.66 43.52 17.02
N TYR A 149 61.15 44.01 15.89
CA TYR A 149 61.64 45.23 15.26
C TYR A 149 61.40 46.47 16.15
N ILE A 150 60.21 46.59 16.74
CA ILE A 150 59.87 47.67 17.68
C ILE A 150 60.74 47.60 18.94
N VAL A 151 60.93 46.41 19.52
CA VAL A 151 61.80 46.23 20.70
C VAL A 151 63.26 46.56 20.37
N LYS A 152 63.74 46.19 19.18
CA LYS A 152 65.09 46.56 18.73
C LYS A 152 65.23 48.06 18.47
N PHE A 153 64.18 48.72 18.01
CA PHE A 153 64.12 50.17 17.81
C PHE A 153 64.01 50.97 19.13
N LEU A 154 63.40 50.38 20.17
CA LEU A 154 63.26 50.98 21.51
C LEU A 154 64.47 50.76 22.43
N LYS A 155 65.44 49.93 22.02
CA LYS A 155 66.69 49.73 22.75
C LYS A 155 67.68 50.81 22.30
N PRO A 156 68.05 51.78 23.16
CA PRO A 156 69.01 52.83 22.82
C PRO A 156 70.41 52.26 22.52
#